data_AF-A0A812JCC1-F1
#
_entry.id   AF-A0A812JCC1-F1
#
_cell.length_a   1.000
_cell.length_b   1.000
_cell.length_c   1.000
_cell.angle_alpha   90.00
_cell.angle_beta   90.00
_cell.angle_gamma   90.00
#
_symmetry.space_group_name_H-M   'P 1'
#
loop_
_entity.id
_entity.type
_entity.pdbx_description
1 polymer ?
#
loop_
_entity_poly.entity_id
_entity_poly.type
_entity_poly.pdbx_seq_one_letter_code
_entity_poly.pdbx_strand_id
1 'polypeptide(L)'
;MDELITPADGSASPTQLSSCANSVLDSIEDTMGAKSRQWIERQVPIFEAALQPLFLSLPSQQGQLSQHVARYALHRVFVDERGWFIKSLEESDLYSAPGTASPASVLQKQVPSRVEQKFHTCFKDGVCVKELAVLAATLDSLVHHEVLERVIAVFKAHKLPLFGSVRMEQMDQVLEQVMMSYILEEAGSPHAIEASVSGNVSISDRYPNWVELRSFLRNIEGIVRPSNSKRLKFDDLMDLVHELQVHFGRWQDGECQEQKVELHRMEIRECAGHVNLRDFYAANLHQGKWQFSESMEYLRVVGALEESQPDSPRVILANYVQGPNNCVASSRYYSQCCLNPCSSHLSKLEKAVAAPEVSPELLKSAVVAVLPKPDAQDLWDRLWKIAQGGKVTLHGAPFAEWLHRAYPQDCPAPLVGSPKQERPREYMARTGLSTDFPEEEMRSFVEQRPAHDEGVCELKWRTWDVLHQQAPSSARYLLATKDQAVRVLEPWASVAGASGGVAILLAMMRFSLGAARKEQCKSDFLATGSY
;
A
#
# COMPACT_ATOMS: atom_id res chain seq x y z
N MET A 1 -54.34 -3.13 29.72
CA MET A 1 -55.20 -3.24 28.53
C MET A 1 -55.17 -1.87 27.87
N ASP A 2 -54.01 -1.43 27.40
CA ASP A 2 -53.18 -1.93 26.30
C ASP A 2 -53.35 -0.90 25.18
N GLU A 3 -52.46 0.08 25.16
CA GLU A 3 -52.11 0.74 23.91
C GLU A 3 -50.59 0.90 23.89
N LEU A 4 -50.02 0.15 22.96
CA LEU A 4 -48.60 0.01 22.71
C LEU A 4 -48.01 1.32 22.20
N ILE A 5 -46.94 1.73 22.87
CA ILE A 5 -45.97 2.73 22.44
C ILE A 5 -45.26 2.19 21.19
N THR A 6 -45.42 2.88 20.06
CA THR A 6 -44.54 2.74 18.89
C THR A 6 -43.25 3.53 19.12
N PRO A 7 -42.06 2.97 18.86
CA PRO A 7 -40.84 3.75 18.88
C PRO A 7 -40.71 4.52 17.55
N ALA A 8 -40.32 5.79 17.65
CA ALA A 8 -40.01 6.64 16.53
C ALA A 8 -38.76 6.13 15.79
N ASP A 9 -38.89 5.92 14.49
CA ASP A 9 -37.77 5.72 13.55
C ASP A 9 -36.88 6.96 13.56
N GLY A 10 -35.76 6.87 14.28
CA GLY A 10 -34.62 7.76 14.12
C GLY A 10 -33.84 7.35 12.87
N SER A 11 -34.29 7.78 11.69
CA SER A 11 -33.48 7.69 10.48
C SER A 11 -32.23 8.54 10.66
N ALA A 12 -31.07 7.89 10.74
CA ALA A 12 -29.77 8.54 10.63
C ALA A 12 -29.71 9.30 9.29
N SER A 13 -29.61 10.63 9.35
CA SER A 13 -29.43 11.48 8.17
C SER A 13 -28.15 11.09 7.41
N PRO A 14 -28.13 11.11 6.07
CA PRO A 14 -26.92 10.84 5.31
C PRO A 14 -25.89 11.94 5.61
N THR A 15 -24.73 11.50 6.08
CA THR A 15 -23.56 12.32 6.42
C THR A 15 -23.25 13.26 5.27
N GLN A 16 -23.55 14.56 5.40
CA GLN A 16 -23.23 15.58 4.39
C GLN A 16 -21.76 15.41 3.97
N LEU A 17 -21.54 14.96 2.74
CA LEU A 17 -20.22 14.93 2.12
C LEU A 17 -19.64 16.35 2.17
N SER A 18 -18.34 16.47 2.49
CA SER A 18 -17.68 17.77 2.49
C SER A 18 -17.92 18.47 1.15
N SER A 19 -18.01 19.80 1.15
CA SER A 19 -18.24 20.57 -0.09
C SER A 19 -17.24 20.20 -1.21
N CYS A 20 -16.02 19.80 -0.84
CA CYS A 20 -15.03 19.33 -1.80
C CYS A 20 -15.31 17.92 -2.33
N ALA A 21 -15.62 16.95 -1.48
CA ALA A 21 -15.94 15.58 -1.88
C ALA A 21 -17.14 15.54 -2.84
N ASN A 22 -18.21 16.26 -2.52
CA ASN A 22 -19.37 16.39 -3.43
C ASN A 22 -18.98 16.99 -4.78
N SER A 23 -18.19 18.06 -4.77
CA SER A 23 -17.79 18.73 -6.01
C SER A 23 -16.86 17.87 -6.88
N VAL A 24 -16.11 16.94 -6.29
CA VAL A 24 -15.37 15.91 -7.02
C VAL A 24 -16.34 14.89 -7.64
N LEU A 25 -17.29 14.37 -6.86
CA LEU A 25 -18.29 13.42 -7.33
C LEU A 25 -19.14 13.99 -8.49
N ASP A 26 -19.53 15.25 -8.40
CA ASP A 26 -20.22 15.96 -9.49
C ASP A 26 -19.35 16.01 -10.76
N SER A 27 -18.05 16.32 -10.61
CA SER A 27 -17.12 16.32 -11.75
C SER A 27 -16.93 14.94 -12.36
N ILE A 28 -17.00 13.88 -11.55
CA ILE A 28 -16.92 12.49 -12.01
C ILE A 28 -18.19 12.12 -12.78
N GLU A 29 -19.37 12.46 -12.28
CA GLU A 29 -20.63 12.23 -13.01
C GLU A 29 -20.67 12.96 -14.35
N ASP A 30 -20.26 14.24 -14.36
CA ASP A 30 -20.20 15.08 -15.56
C ASP A 30 -19.29 14.50 -16.65
N THR A 31 -18.20 13.82 -16.28
CA THR A 31 -17.12 13.45 -17.22
C THR A 31 -16.98 11.95 -17.45
N MET A 32 -17.31 11.13 -16.45
CA MET A 32 -17.20 9.67 -16.44
C MET A 32 -18.57 8.99 -16.31
N GLY A 33 -19.65 9.76 -16.11
CA GLY A 33 -21.04 9.29 -16.11
C GLY A 33 -21.58 8.86 -14.74
N ALA A 34 -22.91 8.81 -14.65
CA ALA A 34 -23.62 8.51 -13.41
C ALA A 34 -23.32 7.12 -12.82
N LYS A 35 -23.05 6.11 -13.66
CA LYS A 35 -22.68 4.76 -13.18
C LYS A 35 -21.36 4.77 -12.41
N SER A 36 -20.38 5.54 -12.86
CA SER A 36 -19.09 5.70 -12.19
C SER A 36 -19.27 6.37 -10.83
N ARG A 37 -20.07 7.44 -10.75
CA ARG A 37 -20.44 8.07 -9.48
C ARG A 37 -21.11 7.09 -8.52
N GLN A 38 -22.11 6.35 -8.98
CA GLN A 38 -22.83 5.36 -8.15
C GLN A 38 -21.93 4.23 -7.64
N TRP A 39 -20.95 3.79 -8.44
CA TRP A 39 -19.93 2.84 -7.95
C TRP A 39 -19.10 3.47 -6.83
N ILE A 40 -18.53 4.66 -7.10
CA ILE A 40 -17.65 5.36 -6.16
C ILE A 40 -18.37 5.66 -4.84
N GLU A 41 -19.58 6.20 -4.88
CA GLU A 41 -20.37 6.50 -3.67
C GLU A 41 -20.65 5.26 -2.82
N ARG A 42 -20.80 4.07 -3.43
CA ARG A 42 -20.95 2.81 -2.68
C ARG A 42 -19.66 2.37 -1.98
N GLN A 43 -18.50 2.68 -2.55
CA GLN A 43 -17.20 2.30 -2.00
C GLN A 43 -16.68 3.29 -0.95
N VAL A 44 -17.09 4.56 -0.99
CA VAL A 44 -16.62 5.61 -0.07
C VAL A 44 -16.74 5.21 1.42
N PRO A 45 -17.88 4.69 1.92
CA PRO A 45 -17.99 4.31 3.33
C PRO A 45 -17.02 3.20 3.76
N ILE A 46 -16.70 2.28 2.85
CA ILE A 46 -15.76 1.17 3.10
C ILE A 46 -14.36 1.74 3.31
N PHE A 47 -13.89 2.58 2.38
CA PHE A 47 -12.58 3.22 2.49
C PHE A 47 -12.49 4.23 3.64
N GLU A 48 -13.58 4.95 3.93
CA GLU A 48 -13.63 5.88 5.07
C GLU A 48 -13.46 5.13 6.39
N ALA A 49 -14.17 4.00 6.58
CA ALA A 49 -14.03 3.15 7.75
C ALA A 49 -12.63 2.53 7.88
N ALA A 50 -12.03 2.09 6.76
CA ALA A 50 -10.67 1.55 6.75
C ALA A 50 -9.60 2.62 7.07
N LEU A 51 -9.78 3.85 6.57
CA LEU A 51 -8.87 4.97 6.83
C LEU A 51 -8.96 5.49 8.27
N GLN A 52 -10.10 5.33 8.93
CA GLN A 52 -10.39 6.03 10.19
C GLN A 52 -9.39 5.73 11.33
N PRO A 53 -9.05 4.47 11.67
CA PRO A 53 -8.09 4.19 12.75
C PRO A 53 -6.70 4.77 12.46
N LEU A 54 -6.26 4.65 11.22
CA LEU A 54 -4.99 5.18 10.74
C LEU A 54 -5.00 6.72 10.75
N PHE A 55 -6.11 7.36 10.36
CA PHE A 55 -6.21 8.81 10.32
C PHE A 55 -6.02 9.46 11.71
N LEU A 56 -6.49 8.80 12.78
CA LEU A 56 -6.33 9.27 14.17
C LEU A 56 -4.88 9.16 14.67
N SER A 57 -4.13 8.18 14.20
CA SER A 57 -2.72 7.98 14.56
C SER A 57 -1.75 8.77 13.67
N LEU A 58 -2.23 9.40 12.61
CA LEU A 58 -1.39 10.18 11.71
C LEU A 58 -1.28 11.65 12.15
N PRO A 59 -0.11 12.29 11.98
CA PRO A 59 0.05 13.69 12.30
C PRO A 59 -0.77 14.53 11.31
N SER A 60 -1.63 15.37 11.88
CA SER A 60 -2.54 16.23 11.13
C SER A 60 -2.51 17.65 11.70
N GLN A 61 -2.82 18.62 10.87
CA GLN A 61 -3.02 20.01 11.28
C GLN A 61 -4.50 20.35 11.13
N GLN A 62 -5.17 20.66 12.24
CA GLN A 62 -6.62 20.97 12.24
C GLN A 62 -7.48 19.86 11.60
N GLY A 63 -7.09 18.59 11.76
CA GLY A 63 -7.77 17.44 11.16
C GLY A 63 -7.43 17.21 9.68
N GLN A 64 -6.48 17.96 9.11
CA GLN A 64 -6.05 17.80 7.72
C GLN A 64 -4.67 17.12 7.65
N LEU A 65 -4.57 16.08 6.83
CA LEU A 65 -3.28 15.47 6.49
C LEU A 65 -2.54 16.32 5.46
N SER A 66 -1.22 16.36 5.55
CA SER A 66 -0.41 16.92 4.45
C SER A 66 -0.34 15.92 3.28
N GLN A 67 0.15 16.36 2.12
CA GLN A 67 0.16 15.54 0.90
C GLN A 67 0.87 14.20 1.09
N HIS A 68 2.04 14.20 1.72
CA HIS A 68 2.83 12.98 1.91
C HIS A 68 2.14 12.00 2.88
N VAL A 69 1.54 12.51 3.96
CA VAL A 69 0.80 11.70 4.93
C VAL A 69 -0.44 11.08 4.32
N ALA A 70 -1.14 11.84 3.45
CA ALA A 70 -2.29 11.33 2.72
C ALA A 70 -1.89 10.24 1.70
N ARG A 71 -0.75 10.39 1.01
CA ARG A 71 -0.20 9.34 0.12
C ARG A 71 0.12 8.07 0.90
N TYR A 72 0.76 8.21 2.07
CA TYR A 72 1.03 7.09 2.97
C TYR A 72 -0.26 6.38 3.40
N ALA A 73 -1.24 7.13 3.87
CA ALA A 73 -2.52 6.57 4.32
C ALA A 73 -3.23 5.81 3.20
N LEU A 74 -3.19 6.35 1.98
CA LEU A 74 -3.76 5.70 0.81
C LEU A 74 -3.04 4.40 0.46
N HIS A 75 -1.71 4.41 0.44
CA HIS A 75 -0.89 3.21 0.24
C HIS A 75 -1.24 2.12 1.26
N ARG A 76 -1.25 2.47 2.56
CA ARG A 76 -1.55 1.55 3.66
C ARG A 76 -2.90 0.87 3.51
N VAL A 77 -3.95 1.64 3.23
CA VAL A 77 -5.29 1.08 3.12
C VAL A 77 -5.42 0.13 1.93
N PHE A 78 -4.79 0.42 0.78
CA PHE A 78 -4.82 -0.53 -0.34
C PHE A 78 -4.02 -1.81 -0.08
N VAL A 79 -2.87 -1.72 0.59
CA VAL A 79 -2.10 -2.90 0.99
C VAL A 79 -2.87 -3.73 2.03
N ASP A 80 -3.45 -3.10 3.05
CA ASP A 80 -4.12 -3.83 4.15
C ASP A 80 -5.49 -4.40 3.74
N GLU A 81 -6.27 -3.66 2.94
CA GLU A 81 -7.62 -4.10 2.52
C GLU A 81 -7.59 -5.02 1.29
N ARG A 82 -6.66 -4.79 0.34
CA ARG A 82 -6.66 -5.45 -0.97
C ARG A 82 -5.34 -6.18 -1.30
N GLY A 83 -4.26 -5.94 -0.55
CA GLY A 83 -2.91 -6.37 -0.92
C GLY A 83 -2.36 -5.66 -2.16
N TRP A 84 -2.96 -4.52 -2.54
CA TRP A 84 -2.61 -3.80 -3.76
C TRP A 84 -1.53 -2.76 -3.49
N PHE A 85 -0.41 -2.90 -4.17
CA PHE A 85 0.62 -1.89 -4.26
C PHE A 85 0.31 -1.02 -5.47
N ILE A 86 -0.41 0.08 -5.24
CA ILE A 86 -0.83 1.00 -6.30
C ILE A 86 0.39 1.65 -6.94
N LYS A 87 0.48 1.56 -8.27
CA LYS A 87 1.54 2.20 -9.06
C LYS A 87 1.50 3.71 -8.87
N SER A 88 2.65 4.35 -8.72
CA SER A 88 2.76 5.80 -8.40
C SER A 88 2.33 6.20 -6.98
N LEU A 89 1.98 5.21 -6.14
CA LEU A 89 1.92 5.31 -4.68
C LEU A 89 2.89 4.31 -4.02
N GLU A 90 3.82 3.76 -4.81
CA GLU A 90 4.88 2.88 -4.31
C GLU A 90 5.77 3.66 -3.33
N GLU A 91 6.29 2.96 -2.33
CA GLU A 91 7.07 3.58 -1.27
C GLU A 91 8.32 4.30 -1.82
N SER A 92 8.86 3.91 -2.97
CA SER A 92 9.96 4.61 -3.66
C SER A 92 9.64 6.00 -4.18
N ASP A 93 8.40 6.24 -4.58
CA ASP A 93 7.88 7.57 -4.91
C ASP A 93 7.53 8.37 -3.66
N LEU A 94 7.36 7.68 -2.53
CA LEU A 94 7.56 8.34 -1.26
C LEU A 94 9.03 8.70 -1.23
N TYR A 95 10.03 7.79 -1.32
CA TYR A 95 11.53 7.93 -1.17
C TYR A 95 12.32 8.91 -2.07
N SER A 96 11.63 9.68 -2.93
CA SER A 96 12.17 10.90 -3.58
C SER A 96 11.91 12.19 -2.78
N ALA A 97 12.89 13.11 -2.70
CA ALA A 97 12.86 14.40 -1.98
C ALA A 97 11.45 15.02 -1.89
N PRO A 98 11.03 15.59 -0.73
CA PRO A 98 9.63 15.87 -0.40
C PRO A 98 8.86 16.39 -1.61
N GLY A 99 8.16 15.47 -2.25
CA GLY A 99 7.32 15.81 -3.38
C GLY A 99 6.19 16.65 -2.84
N THR A 100 6.02 17.85 -3.39
CA THR A 100 4.72 18.54 -3.38
C THR A 100 3.67 17.78 -4.20
N ALA A 101 3.97 16.54 -4.62
CA ALA A 101 3.11 15.66 -5.36
C ALA A 101 1.87 15.35 -4.52
N SER A 102 0.77 15.92 -4.96
CA SER A 102 -0.55 15.62 -4.43
C SER A 102 -0.83 14.11 -4.53
N PRO A 103 -1.56 13.50 -3.58
CA PRO A 103 -2.08 12.14 -3.72
C PRO A 103 -2.81 11.93 -5.04
N ALA A 104 -3.45 12.98 -5.57
CA ALA A 104 -4.18 12.93 -6.84
C ALA A 104 -3.30 12.62 -8.06
N SER A 105 -1.97 12.76 -7.98
CA SER A 105 -1.07 12.47 -9.10
C SER A 105 -1.13 11.02 -9.56
N VAL A 106 -1.58 10.11 -8.69
CA VAL A 106 -1.86 8.71 -9.04
C VAL A 106 -2.91 8.57 -10.17
N LEU A 107 -3.79 9.56 -10.32
CA LEU A 107 -4.81 9.59 -11.36
C LEU A 107 -4.31 10.17 -12.69
N GLN A 108 -3.06 10.64 -12.75
CA GLN A 108 -2.52 11.31 -13.92
C GLN A 108 -2.64 10.43 -15.17
N LYS A 109 -3.28 10.97 -16.22
CA LYS A 109 -3.61 10.26 -17.48
C LYS A 109 -4.53 9.03 -17.31
N GLN A 110 -5.07 8.78 -16.12
CA GLN A 110 -6.01 7.69 -15.85
C GLN A 110 -7.46 8.18 -15.83
N VAL A 111 -7.68 9.46 -15.52
CA VAL A 111 -9.01 10.11 -15.50
C VAL A 111 -9.02 11.34 -16.43
N PRO A 112 -10.20 11.85 -16.83
CA PRO A 112 -10.29 13.14 -17.49
C PRO A 112 -9.62 14.25 -16.66
N SER A 113 -8.87 15.14 -17.32
CA SER A 113 -8.06 16.18 -16.66
C SER A 113 -8.87 17.07 -15.70
N ARG A 114 -10.16 17.30 -15.98
CA ARG A 114 -11.08 18.04 -15.10
C ARG A 114 -11.23 17.39 -13.73
N VAL A 115 -11.33 16.06 -13.67
CA VAL A 115 -11.45 15.28 -12.42
C VAL A 115 -10.14 15.37 -11.62
N GLU A 116 -9.01 15.11 -12.28
CA GLU A 116 -7.67 15.21 -11.69
C GLU A 116 -7.44 16.60 -11.07
N GLN A 117 -7.69 17.68 -11.83
CA GLN A 117 -7.56 19.05 -11.36
C GLN A 117 -8.48 19.37 -10.17
N LYS A 118 -9.65 18.74 -10.11
CA LYS A 118 -10.58 18.93 -9.00
C LYS A 118 -10.02 18.36 -7.69
N PHE A 119 -9.45 17.16 -7.75
CA PHE A 119 -8.73 16.59 -6.61
C PHE A 119 -7.54 17.45 -6.19
N HIS A 120 -6.70 17.91 -7.13
CA HIS A 120 -5.59 18.83 -6.80
C HIS A 120 -6.07 20.12 -6.11
N THR A 121 -7.19 20.67 -6.57
CA THR A 121 -7.78 21.87 -5.96
C THR A 121 -8.26 21.58 -4.54
N CYS A 122 -8.90 20.43 -4.32
CA CYS A 122 -9.32 20.01 -2.99
C CYS A 122 -8.10 19.83 -2.07
N PHE A 123 -7.08 19.12 -2.50
CA PHE A 123 -5.97 18.77 -1.62
C PHE A 123 -5.00 19.92 -1.35
N LYS A 124 -5.08 21.06 -2.06
CA LYS A 124 -4.10 22.15 -1.99
C LYS A 124 -3.67 22.54 -0.57
N ASP A 125 -4.61 22.68 0.35
CA ASP A 125 -4.37 23.17 1.72
C ASP A 125 -4.34 22.04 2.78
N GLY A 126 -4.40 20.78 2.35
CA GLY A 126 -4.52 19.60 3.21
C GLY A 126 -5.65 18.67 2.76
N VAL A 127 -5.64 17.45 3.28
CA VAL A 127 -6.52 16.35 2.88
C VAL A 127 -7.35 15.87 4.06
N CYS A 128 -8.67 15.82 3.87
CA CYS A 128 -9.60 15.26 4.86
C CYS A 128 -9.89 13.78 4.60
N VAL A 129 -10.23 13.02 5.64
CA VAL A 129 -10.49 11.57 5.56
C VAL A 129 -11.50 11.22 4.46
N LYS A 130 -12.61 11.95 4.39
CA LYS A 130 -13.68 11.72 3.40
C LYS A 130 -13.24 12.03 1.97
N GLU A 131 -12.41 13.06 1.78
CA GLU A 131 -11.87 13.40 0.46
C GLU A 131 -10.86 12.35 -0.02
N LEU A 132 -10.06 11.80 0.91
CA LEU A 132 -9.14 10.71 0.65
C LEU A 132 -9.88 9.40 0.34
N ALA A 133 -10.99 9.13 1.03
CA ALA A 133 -11.87 7.99 0.75
C ALA A 133 -12.50 8.08 -0.65
N VAL A 134 -12.91 9.27 -1.11
CA VAL A 134 -13.36 9.49 -2.50
C VAL A 134 -12.25 9.23 -3.51
N LEU A 135 -11.00 9.63 -3.20
CA LEU A 135 -9.85 9.29 -4.06
C LEU A 135 -9.62 7.77 -4.12
N ALA A 136 -9.64 7.08 -2.97
CA ALA A 136 -9.50 5.63 -2.90
C ALA A 136 -10.61 4.91 -3.70
N ALA A 137 -11.87 5.32 -3.51
CA ALA A 137 -13.01 4.79 -4.26
C ALA A 137 -12.91 5.06 -5.77
N THR A 138 -12.32 6.19 -6.17
CA THR A 138 -12.06 6.50 -7.59
C THR A 138 -11.02 5.56 -8.18
N LEU A 139 -9.95 5.25 -7.45
CA LEU A 139 -8.94 4.26 -7.85
C LEU A 139 -9.53 2.85 -7.96
N ASP A 140 -10.34 2.44 -6.98
CA ASP A 140 -11.08 1.18 -7.00
C ASP A 140 -12.00 1.09 -8.24
N SER A 141 -12.71 2.17 -8.56
CA SER A 141 -13.52 2.26 -9.78
C SER A 141 -12.67 2.06 -11.04
N LEU A 142 -11.48 2.65 -11.14
CA LEU A 142 -10.60 2.47 -12.30
C LEU A 142 -10.17 1.01 -12.47
N VAL A 143 -9.80 0.35 -11.37
CA VAL A 143 -9.48 -1.08 -11.35
C VAL A 143 -10.69 -1.90 -11.82
N HIS A 144 -11.88 -1.61 -11.31
CA HIS A 144 -13.11 -2.30 -11.71
C HIS A 144 -13.38 -2.20 -13.23
N HIS A 145 -13.11 -1.03 -13.84
CA HIS A 145 -13.26 -0.86 -15.29
C HIS A 145 -12.23 -1.68 -16.08
N GLU A 146 -10.96 -1.72 -15.65
CA GLU A 146 -9.93 -2.56 -16.29
C GLU A 146 -10.31 -4.04 -16.23
N VAL A 147 -10.82 -4.49 -15.10
CA VAL A 147 -11.28 -5.87 -14.91
C VAL A 147 -12.37 -6.21 -15.92
N LEU A 148 -13.36 -5.33 -16.08
CA LEU A 148 -14.43 -5.50 -17.05
C LEU A 148 -13.87 -5.62 -18.48
N GLU A 149 -12.95 -4.72 -18.87
CA GLU A 149 -12.31 -4.76 -20.19
C GLU A 149 -11.55 -6.08 -20.42
N ARG A 150 -10.81 -6.54 -19.41
CA ARG A 150 -10.04 -7.78 -19.42
C ARG A 150 -10.94 -9.01 -19.57
N VAL A 151 -12.01 -9.09 -18.78
CA VAL A 151 -12.98 -10.20 -18.85
C VAL A 151 -13.67 -10.22 -20.22
N ILE A 152 -14.06 -9.06 -20.77
CA ILE A 152 -14.63 -8.97 -22.11
C ILE A 152 -13.64 -9.49 -23.17
N ALA A 153 -12.36 -9.14 -23.06
CA ALA A 153 -11.32 -9.60 -23.98
C ALA A 153 -11.17 -11.12 -23.94
N VAL A 154 -11.16 -11.72 -22.73
CA VAL A 154 -11.10 -13.17 -22.56
C VAL A 154 -12.33 -13.86 -23.16
N PHE A 155 -13.55 -13.34 -22.94
CA PHE A 155 -14.77 -13.88 -23.56
C PHE A 155 -14.69 -13.89 -25.10
N LYS A 156 -14.20 -12.78 -25.68
CA LYS A 156 -14.02 -12.66 -27.13
C LYS A 156 -12.99 -13.67 -27.64
N ALA A 157 -11.85 -13.81 -26.95
CA ALA A 157 -10.80 -14.77 -27.33
C ALA A 157 -11.31 -16.23 -27.30
N HIS A 158 -12.13 -16.59 -26.31
CA HIS A 158 -12.77 -17.91 -26.22
C HIS A 158 -14.04 -18.06 -27.09
N LYS A 159 -14.43 -17.03 -27.85
CA LYS A 159 -15.65 -16.99 -28.67
C LYS A 159 -16.93 -17.30 -27.87
N LEU A 160 -16.98 -16.80 -26.63
CA LEU A 160 -18.13 -16.96 -25.72
C LEU A 160 -19.09 -15.76 -25.84
N PRO A 161 -20.41 -15.99 -25.65
CA PRO A 161 -21.38 -14.91 -25.70
C PRO A 161 -21.31 -14.05 -24.42
N LEU A 162 -21.28 -12.72 -24.58
CA LEU A 162 -21.41 -11.77 -23.47
C LEU A 162 -22.83 -11.71 -22.91
N PHE A 163 -23.83 -12.08 -23.72
CA PHE A 163 -25.24 -12.09 -23.34
C PHE A 163 -25.75 -13.53 -23.25
N GLY A 164 -26.54 -13.82 -22.22
CA GLY A 164 -27.04 -15.16 -21.95
C GLY A 164 -26.21 -15.85 -20.86
N SER A 165 -25.96 -17.14 -21.01
CA SER A 165 -25.21 -17.92 -20.02
C SER A 165 -24.22 -18.87 -20.67
N VAL A 166 -23.10 -19.11 -20.00
CA VAL A 166 -22.06 -20.08 -20.39
C VAL A 166 -22.05 -21.27 -19.42
N ARG A 167 -21.48 -22.40 -19.83
CA ARG A 167 -21.33 -23.57 -18.93
C ARG A 167 -20.24 -23.30 -17.90
N MET A 168 -20.33 -23.93 -16.73
CA MET A 168 -19.30 -23.84 -15.69
C MET A 168 -17.91 -24.18 -16.22
N GLU A 169 -17.75 -25.24 -17.00
CA GLU A 169 -16.42 -25.63 -17.51
C GLU A 169 -15.79 -24.57 -18.43
N GLN A 170 -16.62 -23.78 -19.10
CA GLN A 170 -16.15 -22.64 -19.89
C GLN A 170 -15.81 -21.44 -18.99
N MET A 171 -16.46 -21.33 -17.83
CA MET A 171 -16.19 -20.30 -16.84
C MET A 171 -14.84 -20.53 -16.15
N ASP A 172 -14.55 -21.77 -15.76
CA ASP A 172 -13.26 -22.14 -15.16
C ASP A 172 -12.10 -21.74 -16.10
N GLN A 173 -12.25 -22.02 -17.40
CA GLN A 173 -11.28 -21.62 -18.43
C GLN A 173 -11.11 -20.11 -18.53
N VAL A 174 -12.21 -19.34 -18.42
CA VAL A 174 -12.15 -17.89 -18.45
C VAL A 174 -11.47 -17.33 -17.20
N LEU A 175 -11.80 -17.83 -16.01
CA LEU A 175 -11.18 -17.40 -14.75
C LEU A 175 -9.68 -17.70 -14.74
N GLU A 176 -9.29 -18.90 -15.17
CA GLU A 176 -7.89 -19.26 -15.38
C GLU A 176 -7.22 -18.29 -16.36
N GLN A 177 -7.82 -17.99 -17.50
CA GLN A 177 -7.24 -17.07 -18.49
C GLN A 177 -7.16 -15.61 -17.99
N VAL A 178 -8.14 -15.17 -17.19
CA VAL A 178 -8.08 -13.87 -16.51
C VAL A 178 -6.87 -13.83 -15.58
N MET A 179 -6.65 -14.86 -14.74
CA MET A 179 -5.50 -14.89 -13.84
C MET A 179 -4.17 -15.01 -14.58
N MET A 180 -4.09 -15.81 -15.64
CA MET A 180 -2.91 -15.85 -16.51
C MET A 180 -2.57 -14.48 -17.07
N SER A 181 -3.58 -13.68 -17.45
CA SER A 181 -3.37 -12.33 -17.98
C SER A 181 -2.84 -11.31 -16.94
N TYR A 182 -2.99 -11.60 -15.64
CA TYR A 182 -2.41 -10.79 -14.57
C TYR A 182 -0.98 -11.22 -14.21
N ILE A 183 -0.70 -12.52 -14.22
CA ILE A 183 0.61 -13.09 -13.87
C ILE A 183 1.62 -12.87 -15.01
N LEU A 184 1.18 -13.14 -16.25
CA LEU A 184 1.98 -12.86 -17.42
C LEU A 184 1.76 -11.39 -17.79
N GLU A 185 2.51 -10.44 -17.22
CA GLU A 185 2.19 -9.01 -17.46
C GLU A 185 2.20 -8.59 -18.95
N GLU A 186 2.87 -9.35 -19.83
CA GLU A 186 2.83 -9.18 -21.29
C GLU A 186 1.46 -9.54 -21.90
N ALA A 187 0.67 -10.35 -21.20
CA ALA A 187 -0.64 -10.87 -21.58
C ALA A 187 -1.82 -9.97 -21.16
N GLY A 188 -1.58 -8.76 -20.65
CA GLY A 188 -2.66 -7.86 -20.21
C GLY A 188 -3.41 -7.15 -21.33
N SER A 189 -2.84 -7.07 -22.54
CA SER A 189 -3.50 -6.44 -23.69
C SER A 189 -4.48 -7.40 -24.37
N PRO A 190 -5.57 -6.92 -24.99
CA PRO A 190 -6.51 -7.79 -25.71
C PRO A 190 -5.83 -8.71 -26.74
N HIS A 191 -4.82 -8.21 -27.46
CA HIS A 191 -4.06 -9.00 -28.44
C HIS A 191 -3.23 -10.10 -27.78
N ALA A 192 -2.63 -9.83 -26.63
CA ALA A 192 -1.81 -10.80 -25.94
C ALA A 192 -2.66 -11.87 -25.22
N ILE A 193 -3.87 -11.50 -24.76
CA ILE A 193 -4.89 -12.46 -24.30
C ILE A 193 -5.27 -13.41 -25.44
N GLU A 194 -5.58 -12.88 -26.63
CA GLU A 194 -5.94 -13.70 -27.81
C GLU A 194 -4.80 -14.64 -28.22
N ALA A 195 -3.56 -14.14 -28.20
CA ALA A 195 -2.37 -14.95 -28.45
C ALA A 195 -2.17 -16.04 -27.38
N SER A 196 -2.42 -15.75 -26.10
CA SER A 196 -2.33 -16.71 -25.01
C SER A 196 -3.39 -17.82 -25.10
N VAL A 197 -4.59 -17.51 -25.56
CA VAL A 197 -5.65 -18.52 -25.77
C VAL A 197 -5.32 -19.42 -26.97
N SER A 198 -4.67 -18.84 -27.99
CA SER A 198 -4.30 -19.55 -29.22
C SER A 198 -2.99 -20.34 -29.12
N GLY A 199 -2.09 -19.92 -28.24
CA GLY A 199 -0.81 -20.56 -27.97
C GLY A 199 -0.89 -21.50 -26.77
N ASN A 200 -0.24 -22.65 -26.83
CA ASN A 200 -0.06 -23.53 -25.67
C ASN A 200 0.98 -22.93 -24.71
N VAL A 201 0.66 -21.81 -24.05
CA VAL A 201 1.53 -21.23 -23.03
C VAL A 201 1.48 -22.12 -21.80
N SER A 202 2.58 -22.80 -21.49
CA SER A 202 2.76 -23.53 -20.23
C SER A 202 2.97 -22.53 -19.10
N ILE A 203 1.87 -22.12 -18.44
CA ILE A 203 1.93 -21.23 -17.28
C ILE A 203 2.73 -21.84 -16.12
N SER A 204 2.75 -23.17 -16.02
CA SER A 204 3.46 -23.90 -14.97
C SER A 204 4.97 -23.63 -14.93
N ASP A 205 5.59 -23.32 -16.08
CA ASP A 205 7.02 -22.99 -16.14
C ASP A 205 7.30 -21.55 -15.66
N ARG A 206 6.27 -20.69 -15.65
CA ARG A 206 6.35 -19.29 -15.25
C ARG A 206 5.84 -19.04 -13.84
N TYR A 207 4.90 -19.87 -13.38
CA TYR A 207 4.28 -19.78 -12.08
C TYR A 207 4.01 -21.20 -11.55
N PRO A 208 4.97 -21.77 -10.80
CA PRO A 208 4.90 -23.15 -10.30
C PRO A 208 3.64 -23.45 -9.47
N ASN A 209 3.10 -22.45 -8.77
CA ASN A 209 1.94 -22.57 -7.88
C ASN A 209 0.58 -22.49 -8.60
N TRP A 210 0.56 -22.74 -9.91
CA TRP A 210 -0.66 -22.71 -10.72
C TRP A 210 -1.70 -23.76 -10.28
N VAL A 211 -1.27 -24.90 -9.72
CA VAL A 211 -2.16 -25.97 -9.26
C VAL A 211 -2.97 -25.52 -8.04
N GLU A 212 -2.30 -24.86 -7.11
CA GLU A 212 -2.86 -24.29 -5.88
C GLU A 212 -3.81 -23.14 -6.23
N LEU A 213 -3.42 -22.28 -7.18
CA LEU A 213 -4.27 -21.20 -7.67
C LEU A 213 -5.61 -21.72 -8.23
N ARG A 214 -5.59 -22.79 -9.05
CA ARG A 214 -6.83 -23.39 -9.57
C ARG A 214 -7.74 -23.92 -8.46
N SER A 215 -7.15 -24.41 -7.36
CA SER A 215 -7.92 -24.85 -6.20
C SER A 215 -8.57 -23.67 -5.48
N PHE A 216 -7.87 -22.53 -5.39
CA PHE A 216 -8.43 -21.28 -4.87
C PHE A 216 -9.57 -20.73 -5.74
N LEU A 217 -9.42 -20.71 -7.06
CA LEU A 217 -10.47 -20.26 -7.98
C LEU A 217 -11.78 -21.04 -7.77
N ARG A 218 -11.69 -22.37 -7.64
CA ARG A 218 -12.87 -23.23 -7.35
C ARG A 218 -13.54 -22.92 -6.01
N ASN A 219 -12.77 -22.49 -5.01
CA ASN A 219 -13.33 -22.08 -3.72
C ASN A 219 -14.11 -20.77 -3.84
N ILE A 220 -13.57 -19.78 -4.56
CA ILE A 220 -14.27 -18.51 -4.84
C ILE A 220 -15.55 -18.75 -5.65
N GLU A 221 -15.51 -19.65 -6.63
CA GLU A 221 -16.70 -20.08 -7.36
C GLU A 221 -17.80 -20.61 -6.43
N GLY A 222 -17.44 -21.37 -5.39
CA GLY A 222 -18.37 -21.88 -4.39
C GLY A 222 -19.07 -20.80 -3.55
N ILE A 223 -18.46 -19.61 -3.41
CA ILE A 223 -19.00 -18.49 -2.61
C ILE A 223 -20.13 -17.78 -3.36
N VAL A 224 -19.91 -17.45 -4.64
CA VAL A 224 -20.82 -16.59 -5.42
C VAL A 224 -21.86 -17.40 -6.19
N ARG A 225 -21.58 -18.68 -6.48
CA ARG A 225 -22.45 -19.51 -7.32
C ARG A 225 -23.85 -19.69 -6.70
N PRO A 226 -24.92 -19.35 -7.45
CA PRO A 226 -26.27 -19.73 -7.07
C PRO A 226 -26.38 -21.26 -6.95
N SER A 227 -26.92 -21.76 -5.82
CA SER A 227 -26.90 -23.18 -5.48
C SER A 227 -27.34 -24.08 -6.65
N ASN A 228 -26.48 -25.04 -7.01
CA ASN A 228 -26.68 -26.03 -8.07
C ASN A 228 -26.79 -25.51 -9.52
N SER A 229 -26.52 -24.22 -9.80
CA SER A 229 -26.55 -23.74 -11.18
C SER A 229 -25.41 -24.34 -12.01
N LYS A 230 -25.70 -24.90 -13.19
CA LYS A 230 -24.69 -25.41 -14.14
C LYS A 230 -24.25 -24.36 -15.17
N ARG A 231 -24.84 -23.17 -15.10
CA ARG A 231 -24.60 -22.09 -16.05
C ARG A 231 -24.55 -20.75 -15.32
N LEU A 232 -23.65 -19.89 -15.77
CA LEU A 232 -23.48 -18.56 -15.21
C LEU A 232 -23.63 -17.51 -16.31
N LYS A 233 -24.19 -16.36 -15.94
CA LYS A 233 -24.25 -15.17 -16.77
C LYS A 233 -22.95 -14.39 -16.64
N PHE A 234 -22.79 -13.40 -17.52
CA PHE A 234 -21.67 -12.47 -17.46
C PHE A 234 -21.63 -11.69 -16.13
N ASP A 235 -22.78 -11.25 -15.63
CA ASP A 235 -22.85 -10.52 -14.36
C ASP A 235 -22.39 -11.40 -13.17
N ASP A 236 -22.78 -12.68 -13.14
CA ASP A 236 -22.32 -13.63 -12.11
C ASP A 236 -20.79 -13.76 -12.12
N LEU A 237 -20.15 -13.67 -13.30
CA LEU A 237 -18.69 -13.67 -13.40
C LEU A 237 -18.07 -12.36 -12.91
N MET A 238 -18.69 -11.21 -13.22
CA MET A 238 -18.16 -9.93 -12.72
C MET A 238 -18.17 -9.89 -11.20
N ASP A 239 -19.18 -10.47 -10.56
CA ASP A 239 -19.22 -10.66 -9.11
C ASP A 239 -18.13 -11.64 -8.64
N LEU A 240 -17.92 -12.76 -9.34
CA LEU A 240 -16.84 -13.71 -9.04
C LEU A 240 -15.45 -13.08 -9.13
N VAL A 241 -15.18 -12.30 -10.18
CA VAL A 241 -13.87 -11.65 -10.36
C VAL A 241 -13.68 -10.53 -9.34
N HIS A 242 -14.75 -9.83 -8.95
CA HIS A 242 -14.69 -8.88 -7.85
C HIS A 242 -14.31 -9.56 -6.53
N GLU A 243 -14.98 -10.66 -6.16
CA GLU A 243 -14.64 -11.43 -4.96
C GLU A 243 -13.22 -12.03 -5.05
N LEU A 244 -12.84 -12.52 -6.22
CA LEU A 244 -11.48 -12.98 -6.49
C LEU A 244 -10.46 -11.89 -6.18
N GLN A 245 -10.67 -10.67 -6.67
CA GLN A 245 -9.77 -9.55 -6.42
C GLN A 245 -9.71 -9.12 -4.95
N VAL A 246 -10.82 -9.20 -4.22
CA VAL A 246 -10.86 -8.94 -2.77
C VAL A 246 -9.98 -9.95 -2.02
N HIS A 247 -10.03 -11.22 -2.42
CA HIS A 247 -9.42 -12.31 -1.66
C HIS A 247 -8.03 -12.74 -2.16
N PHE A 248 -7.67 -12.42 -3.40
CA PHE A 248 -6.46 -12.92 -4.05
C PHE A 248 -5.19 -12.53 -3.31
N GLY A 249 -5.08 -11.29 -2.81
CA GLY A 249 -3.89 -10.84 -2.07
C GLY A 249 -3.60 -11.65 -0.80
N ARG A 250 -4.63 -11.96 -0.01
CA ARG A 250 -4.48 -12.79 1.19
C ARG A 250 -4.17 -14.24 0.87
N TRP A 251 -4.69 -14.75 -0.24
CA TRP A 251 -4.36 -16.09 -0.71
C TRP A 251 -2.89 -16.17 -1.19
N GLN A 252 -2.47 -15.20 -2.01
CA GLN A 252 -1.11 -15.11 -2.53
C GLN A 252 -0.07 -14.95 -1.41
N ASP A 253 -0.41 -14.26 -0.33
CA ASP A 253 0.46 -14.13 0.84
C ASP A 253 0.90 -15.48 1.43
N GLY A 254 0.14 -16.57 1.22
CA GLY A 254 0.55 -17.91 1.62
C GLY A 254 1.91 -18.33 1.03
N GLU A 255 2.18 -17.96 -0.22
CA GLU A 255 3.46 -18.21 -0.91
C GLU A 255 4.60 -17.43 -0.26
N CYS A 256 4.31 -16.18 0.12
CA CYS A 256 5.25 -15.32 0.83
C CYS A 256 5.57 -15.86 2.23
N GLN A 257 4.57 -16.42 2.93
CA GLN A 257 4.78 -17.07 4.23
C GLN A 257 5.64 -18.34 4.10
N GLU A 258 5.47 -19.12 3.03
CA GLU A 258 6.34 -20.28 2.76
C GLU A 258 7.81 -19.86 2.57
N GLN A 259 8.04 -18.83 1.75
CA GLN A 259 9.38 -18.26 1.55
C GLN A 259 9.97 -17.73 2.86
N LYS A 260 9.16 -17.05 3.67
CA LYS A 260 9.54 -16.56 4.99
C LYS A 260 9.95 -17.70 5.93
N VAL A 261 9.23 -18.82 5.93
CA VAL A 261 9.57 -20.00 6.74
C VAL A 261 10.93 -20.58 6.33
N GLU A 262 11.24 -20.62 5.04
CA GLU A 262 12.56 -21.07 4.57
C GLU A 262 13.69 -20.13 5.01
N LEU A 263 13.51 -18.81 4.87
CA LEU A 263 14.48 -17.83 5.35
C LEU A 263 14.68 -17.91 6.86
N HIS A 264 13.60 -18.12 7.62
CA HIS A 264 13.66 -18.28 9.07
C HIS A 264 14.49 -19.50 9.51
N ARG A 265 14.48 -20.60 8.74
CA ARG A 265 15.34 -21.77 9.02
C ARG A 265 16.84 -21.48 8.88
N MET A 266 17.19 -20.45 8.11
CA MET A 266 18.56 -20.00 7.87
C MET A 266 18.91 -18.75 8.69
N GLU A 267 18.03 -18.35 9.61
CA GLU A 267 18.22 -17.17 10.44
C GLU A 267 19.45 -17.34 11.35
N ILE A 268 20.28 -16.30 11.40
CA ILE A 268 21.43 -16.24 12.30
C ILE A 268 20.90 -16.18 13.72
N ARG A 269 21.27 -17.15 14.56
CA ARG A 269 20.75 -17.29 15.93
C ARG A 269 20.96 -16.02 16.77
N GLU A 270 22.12 -15.40 16.64
CA GLU A 270 22.50 -14.18 17.34
C GLU A 270 21.95 -12.91 16.66
N CYS A 271 21.39 -13.02 15.45
CA CYS A 271 20.94 -11.91 14.61
C CYS A 271 19.55 -12.17 14.01
N ALA A 272 18.52 -12.17 14.86
CA ALA A 272 17.15 -12.37 14.41
C ALA A 272 16.77 -11.40 13.27
N GLY A 273 16.01 -11.91 12.29
CA GLY A 273 15.62 -11.28 11.04
C GLY A 273 16.69 -11.26 9.96
N HIS A 274 17.85 -11.86 10.17
CA HIS A 274 18.96 -11.81 9.22
C HIS A 274 19.44 -13.21 8.82
N VAL A 275 19.72 -13.37 7.54
CA VAL A 275 20.28 -14.60 6.94
C VAL A 275 21.62 -14.25 6.32
N ASN A 276 22.66 -15.08 6.52
CA ASN A 276 23.93 -14.85 5.81
C ASN A 276 23.69 -14.96 4.30
N LEU A 277 24.21 -14.01 3.52
CA LEU A 277 24.07 -14.07 2.06
C LEU A 277 24.66 -15.37 1.48
N ARG A 278 25.69 -15.91 2.15
CA ARG A 278 26.28 -17.20 1.82
C ARG A 278 25.29 -18.35 1.97
N ASP A 279 24.54 -18.41 3.08
CA ASP A 279 23.54 -19.45 3.32
C ASP A 279 22.35 -19.30 2.35
N PHE A 280 21.97 -18.06 2.03
CA PHE A 280 20.97 -17.74 1.01
C PHE A 280 21.32 -18.34 -0.36
N TYR A 281 22.55 -18.13 -0.86
CA TYR A 281 23.00 -18.73 -2.12
C TYR A 281 23.25 -20.25 -2.00
N ALA A 282 23.74 -20.75 -0.86
CA ALA A 282 23.92 -22.17 -0.64
C ALA A 282 22.58 -22.93 -0.66
N ALA A 283 21.50 -22.33 -0.18
CA ALA A 283 20.16 -22.90 -0.27
C ALA A 283 19.67 -23.02 -1.71
N ASN A 284 19.99 -22.06 -2.57
CA ASN A 284 19.74 -22.14 -4.01
C ASN A 284 20.51 -23.33 -4.63
N LEU A 285 21.83 -23.34 -4.46
CA LEU A 285 22.73 -24.31 -5.09
C LEU A 285 22.54 -25.76 -4.62
N HIS A 286 22.15 -25.95 -3.35
CA HIS A 286 22.27 -27.27 -2.71
C HIS A 286 20.96 -27.78 -2.08
N GLN A 287 19.94 -26.94 -1.93
CA GLN A 287 18.69 -27.30 -1.22
C GLN A 287 17.43 -27.13 -2.09
N GLY A 288 17.60 -26.85 -3.38
CA GLY A 288 16.49 -26.68 -4.33
C GLY A 288 15.65 -25.42 -4.09
N LYS A 289 16.20 -24.43 -3.36
CA LYS A 289 15.55 -23.14 -3.11
C LYS A 289 15.88 -22.15 -4.23
N TRP A 290 15.45 -22.49 -5.44
CA TRP A 290 15.76 -21.78 -6.69
C TRP A 290 15.42 -20.29 -6.67
N GLN A 291 14.47 -19.88 -5.83
CA GLN A 291 14.02 -18.49 -5.69
C GLN A 291 15.06 -17.56 -5.02
N PHE A 292 16.06 -18.10 -4.33
CA PHE A 292 17.07 -17.31 -3.62
C PHE A 292 18.27 -17.03 -4.55
N SER A 293 18.05 -16.24 -5.60
CA SER A 293 19.03 -16.01 -6.67
C SER A 293 19.44 -14.55 -6.82
N GLU A 294 18.81 -13.60 -6.13
CA GLU A 294 19.04 -12.18 -6.39
C GLU A 294 20.48 -11.74 -6.10
N SER A 295 21.05 -10.96 -7.03
CA SER A 295 22.36 -10.32 -6.93
C SER A 295 22.42 -9.31 -5.77
N MET A 296 23.63 -9.07 -5.26
CA MET A 296 23.87 -8.05 -4.24
C MET A 296 23.41 -6.67 -4.71
N GLU A 297 23.65 -6.33 -5.97
CA GLU A 297 23.22 -5.07 -6.59
C GLU A 297 21.70 -4.92 -6.51
N TYR A 298 20.95 -5.97 -6.83
CA TYR A 298 19.50 -5.91 -6.78
C TYR A 298 18.95 -5.98 -5.34
N LEU A 299 19.54 -6.78 -4.46
CA LEU A 299 19.20 -6.82 -3.03
C LEU A 299 19.37 -5.43 -2.37
N ARG A 300 20.36 -4.63 -2.78
CA ARG A 300 20.48 -3.21 -2.37
C ARG A 300 19.34 -2.35 -2.90
N VAL A 301 18.90 -2.55 -4.15
CA VAL A 301 17.80 -1.79 -4.77
C VAL A 301 16.47 -1.99 -4.02
N VAL A 302 16.20 -3.20 -3.58
CA VAL A 302 15.03 -3.53 -2.74
C VAL A 302 15.30 -3.34 -1.25
N GLY A 303 16.51 -2.87 -0.88
CA GLY A 303 16.94 -2.60 0.48
C GLY A 303 16.83 -3.81 1.41
N ALA A 304 17.02 -5.00 0.87
CA ALA A 304 17.07 -6.26 1.59
C ALA A 304 18.51 -6.66 1.98
N LEU A 305 19.53 -5.89 1.57
CA LEU A 305 20.92 -6.17 1.93
C LEU A 305 21.37 -5.32 3.12
N GLU A 306 21.98 -5.97 4.11
CA GLU A 306 22.65 -5.36 5.23
C GLU A 306 24.16 -5.59 5.18
N GLU A 307 24.92 -4.48 5.23
CA GLU A 307 26.35 -4.44 4.89
C GLU A 307 27.21 -3.74 5.95
N SER A 308 26.75 -3.59 7.21
CA SER A 308 27.60 -3.07 8.29
C SER A 308 28.88 -3.87 8.51
N GLN A 309 28.88 -5.14 8.11
CA GLN A 309 30.06 -6.00 8.02
C GLN A 309 30.30 -6.37 6.55
N PRO A 310 31.17 -5.63 5.83
CA PRO A 310 31.36 -5.81 4.39
C PRO A 310 31.78 -7.23 3.97
N ASP A 311 32.51 -7.93 4.83
CA ASP A 311 32.99 -9.30 4.56
C ASP A 311 31.95 -10.39 4.93
N SER A 312 30.80 -10.00 5.49
CA SER A 312 29.71 -10.90 5.88
C SER A 312 28.35 -10.22 5.65
N PRO A 313 28.00 -9.93 4.39
CA PRO A 313 26.72 -9.29 4.07
C PRO A 313 25.56 -10.23 4.40
N ARG A 314 24.43 -9.65 4.80
CA ARG A 314 23.25 -10.37 5.26
C ARG A 314 22.00 -9.94 4.52
N VAL A 315 21.10 -10.87 4.30
CA VAL A 315 19.75 -10.58 3.81
C VAL A 315 18.87 -10.25 5.02
N ILE A 316 18.24 -9.07 4.99
CA ILE A 316 17.21 -8.67 5.93
C ILE A 316 15.91 -9.37 5.52
N LEU A 317 15.53 -10.41 6.24
CA LEU A 317 14.45 -11.33 5.91
C LEU A 317 13.14 -10.60 5.62
N ALA A 318 12.72 -9.70 6.52
CA ALA A 318 11.45 -8.98 6.36
C ALA A 318 11.44 -8.07 5.12
N ASN A 319 12.57 -7.42 4.80
CA ASN A 319 12.69 -6.55 3.63
C ASN A 319 12.71 -7.36 2.33
N TYR A 320 13.34 -8.54 2.34
CA TYR A 320 13.36 -9.42 1.19
C TYR A 320 11.96 -9.94 0.86
N VAL A 321 11.26 -10.52 1.84
CA VAL A 321 9.92 -11.08 1.63
C VAL A 321 8.92 -10.01 1.17
N GLN A 322 8.97 -8.83 1.79
CA GLN A 322 8.06 -7.72 1.47
C GLN A 322 8.53 -6.87 0.28
N GLY A 323 9.65 -7.26 -0.34
CA GLY A 323 10.25 -6.55 -1.46
C GLY A 323 9.46 -6.71 -2.76
N PRO A 324 9.61 -5.77 -3.70
CA PRO A 324 8.94 -5.78 -5.00
C PRO A 324 9.37 -6.96 -5.90
N ASN A 325 10.43 -7.68 -5.54
CA ASN A 325 10.85 -8.93 -6.17
C ASN A 325 9.83 -10.07 -5.95
N ASN A 326 9.00 -9.98 -4.91
CA ASN A 326 7.95 -10.97 -4.63
C ASN A 326 6.54 -10.49 -5.06
N CYS A 327 6.46 -9.58 -6.04
CA CYS A 327 5.20 -9.23 -6.69
C CYS A 327 4.92 -10.19 -7.86
N VAL A 328 3.76 -10.86 -7.86
CA VAL A 328 3.45 -11.92 -8.84
C VAL A 328 2.49 -11.45 -9.93
N ALA A 329 1.43 -10.74 -9.56
CA ALA A 329 0.40 -10.29 -10.48
C ALA A 329 0.47 -8.78 -10.66
N SER A 330 0.31 -8.29 -11.90
CA SER A 330 0.28 -6.86 -12.17
C SER A 330 -0.91 -6.49 -13.04
N SER A 331 -1.56 -5.38 -12.69
CA SER A 331 -2.58 -4.73 -13.49
C SER A 331 -2.03 -3.43 -14.10
N ARG A 332 -2.88 -2.65 -14.78
CA ARG A 332 -2.51 -1.29 -15.18
C ARG A 332 -2.26 -0.38 -13.96
N TYR A 333 -2.94 -0.62 -12.84
CA TYR A 333 -2.99 0.30 -11.70
C TYR A 333 -2.23 -0.17 -10.47
N TYR A 334 -1.99 -1.47 -10.31
CA TYR A 334 -1.39 -2.02 -9.10
C TYR A 334 -0.54 -3.25 -9.39
N SER A 335 0.29 -3.60 -8.41
CA SER A 335 0.95 -4.90 -8.31
C SER A 335 0.44 -5.63 -7.07
N GLN A 336 0.23 -6.94 -7.17
CA GLN A 336 -0.06 -7.81 -6.05
C GLN A 336 1.27 -8.34 -5.51
N CYS A 337 1.59 -7.98 -4.28
CA CYS A 337 2.83 -8.37 -3.62
C CYS A 337 2.52 -8.91 -2.22
N CYS A 338 3.54 -9.48 -1.58
CA CYS A 338 3.46 -10.00 -0.22
C CYS A 338 2.89 -8.97 0.76
N LEU A 339 2.03 -9.42 1.65
CA LEU A 339 1.50 -8.56 2.70
C LEU A 339 2.60 -8.29 3.73
N ASN A 340 2.49 -7.16 4.41
CA ASN A 340 3.42 -6.78 5.46
C ASN A 340 2.83 -7.14 6.83
N PRO A 341 3.30 -8.20 7.53
CA PRO A 341 2.74 -8.55 8.84
C PRO A 341 2.90 -7.45 9.90
N CYS A 342 3.91 -6.57 9.75
CA CYS A 342 4.07 -5.39 10.59
C CYS A 342 2.88 -4.43 10.50
N SER A 343 2.13 -4.44 9.39
CA SER A 343 0.92 -3.66 9.24
C SER A 343 -0.10 -3.97 10.33
N SER A 344 -0.29 -5.26 10.62
CA SER A 344 -1.17 -5.74 11.67
C SER A 344 -0.69 -5.31 13.06
N HIS A 345 0.62 -5.37 13.31
CA HIS A 345 1.20 -4.89 14.56
C HIS A 345 0.96 -3.39 14.74
N LEU A 346 1.23 -2.61 13.71
CA LEU A 346 1.05 -1.17 13.72
C LEU A 346 -0.43 -0.81 13.89
N SER A 347 -1.34 -1.43 13.15
CA SER A 347 -2.78 -1.14 13.26
C SER A 347 -3.40 -1.49 14.61
N LYS A 348 -2.87 -2.48 15.33
CA LYS A 348 -3.26 -2.73 16.72
C LYS A 348 -2.78 -1.59 17.64
N LEU A 349 -1.56 -1.11 17.44
CA LEU A 349 -1.02 0.04 18.18
C LEU A 349 -1.75 1.35 17.84
N GLU A 350 -2.05 1.60 16.57
CA GLU A 350 -2.80 2.76 16.10
C GLU A 350 -4.16 2.83 16.81
N LYS A 351 -4.88 1.70 16.89
CA LYS A 351 -6.15 1.59 17.63
C LYS A 351 -5.99 1.78 19.13
N ALA A 352 -4.94 1.23 19.74
CA ALA A 352 -4.71 1.32 21.18
C ALA A 352 -4.25 2.72 21.63
N VAL A 353 -3.48 3.41 20.79
CA VAL A 353 -2.89 4.72 21.08
C VAL A 353 -3.80 5.86 20.64
N ALA A 354 -4.44 5.73 19.47
CA ALA A 354 -5.35 6.72 18.88
C ALA A 354 -4.78 8.15 18.84
N ALA A 355 -3.48 8.28 18.65
CA ALA A 355 -2.76 9.56 18.62
C ALA A 355 -1.44 9.42 17.83
N PRO A 356 -0.95 10.51 17.21
CA PRO A 356 0.32 10.49 16.46
C PRO A 356 1.56 10.39 17.34
N GLU A 357 1.45 10.80 18.60
CA GLU A 357 2.53 10.79 19.57
C GLU A 357 2.03 10.30 20.93
N VAL A 358 2.85 9.51 21.62
CA VAL A 358 2.49 8.87 22.90
C VAL A 358 3.69 8.82 23.83
N SER A 359 3.48 8.92 25.15
CA SER A 359 4.60 8.80 26.10
C SER A 359 5.18 7.38 26.09
N PRO A 360 6.48 7.19 26.37
CA PRO A 360 7.09 5.86 26.44
C PRO A 360 6.36 4.89 27.38
N GLU A 361 5.81 5.37 28.50
CA GLU A 361 5.11 4.55 29.50
C GLU A 361 3.79 4.00 28.95
N LEU A 362 3.02 4.86 28.28
CA LEU A 362 1.76 4.47 27.65
C LEU A 362 2.01 3.58 26.44
N LEU A 363 3.04 3.89 25.63
CA LEU A 363 3.42 3.07 24.49
C LEU A 363 3.85 1.66 24.92
N LYS A 364 4.67 1.56 25.97
CA LYS A 364 5.04 0.27 26.56
C LYS A 364 3.81 -0.52 27.01
N SER A 365 2.86 0.14 27.66
CA SER A 365 1.61 -0.49 28.10
C SER A 365 0.76 -0.97 26.93
N ALA A 366 0.65 -0.17 25.86
CA ALA A 366 -0.05 -0.53 24.63
C ALA A 366 0.59 -1.74 23.95
N VAL A 367 1.93 -1.74 23.79
CA VAL A 367 2.67 -2.87 23.22
C VAL A 367 2.37 -4.16 23.99
N VAL A 368 2.50 -4.14 25.31
CA VAL A 368 2.25 -5.33 26.16
C VAL A 368 0.80 -5.79 26.07
N ALA A 369 -0.15 -4.88 25.86
CA ALA A 369 -1.57 -5.20 25.77
C ALA A 369 -1.97 -5.84 24.44
N VAL A 370 -1.38 -5.40 23.32
CA VAL A 370 -1.89 -5.77 21.97
C VAL A 370 -0.91 -6.56 21.11
N LEU A 371 0.37 -6.62 21.49
CA LEU A 371 1.43 -7.31 20.75
C LEU A 371 2.15 -8.36 21.63
N PRO A 372 2.84 -9.35 21.03
CA PRO A 372 3.74 -10.24 21.77
C PRO A 372 4.82 -9.44 22.48
N LYS A 373 5.03 -9.68 23.78
CA LYS A 373 5.98 -8.90 24.58
C LYS A 373 7.43 -9.14 24.09
N PRO A 374 8.21 -8.08 23.75
CA PRO A 374 9.64 -8.22 23.50
C PRO A 374 10.43 -8.53 24.78
N ASP A 375 11.41 -9.43 24.67
CA ASP A 375 12.18 -9.95 25.81
C ASP A 375 13.36 -9.05 26.23
N ALA A 376 13.90 -8.24 25.31
CA ALA A 376 15.14 -7.50 25.55
C ALA A 376 14.89 -6.15 26.25
N GLN A 377 15.58 -5.91 27.36
CA GLN A 377 15.43 -4.69 28.17
C GLN A 377 15.87 -3.42 27.42
N ASP A 378 16.89 -3.53 26.56
CA ASP A 378 17.41 -2.42 25.76
C ASP A 378 16.39 -1.88 24.75
N LEU A 379 15.47 -2.74 24.25
CA LEU A 379 14.33 -2.31 23.45
C LEU A 379 13.43 -1.37 24.25
N TRP A 380 13.13 -1.70 25.51
CA TRP A 380 12.32 -0.81 26.33
C TRP A 380 13.05 0.51 26.57
N ASP A 381 14.31 0.47 26.99
CA ASP A 381 15.12 1.67 27.23
C ASP A 381 15.22 2.56 25.99
N ARG A 382 15.20 1.96 24.78
CA ARG A 382 15.20 2.69 23.52
C ARG A 382 13.96 3.58 23.34
N LEU A 383 12.79 3.22 23.86
CA LEU A 383 11.58 4.05 23.76
C LEU A 383 11.78 5.42 24.41
N TRP A 384 12.43 5.49 25.58
CA TRP A 384 12.76 6.76 26.22
C TRP A 384 13.83 7.55 25.46
N LYS A 385 14.79 6.87 24.83
CA LYS A 385 15.85 7.52 24.04
C LYS A 385 15.34 8.16 22.75
N ILE A 386 14.32 7.56 22.12
CA ILE A 386 13.73 8.09 20.88
C ILE A 386 12.62 9.12 21.15
N ALA A 387 12.19 9.27 22.42
CA ALA A 387 11.17 10.23 22.78
C ALA A 387 11.68 11.67 22.66
N GLN A 388 10.91 12.52 21.97
CA GLN A 388 11.14 13.94 21.83
C GLN A 388 10.05 14.71 22.58
N GLY A 389 10.44 15.66 23.42
CA GLY A 389 9.48 16.35 24.29
C GLY A 389 8.69 15.40 25.20
N GLY A 390 9.26 14.23 25.53
CA GLY A 390 8.60 13.20 26.34
C GLY A 390 7.62 12.30 25.58
N LYS A 391 7.56 12.37 24.25
CA LYS A 391 6.68 11.52 23.43
C LYS A 391 7.42 10.84 22.27
N VAL A 392 6.95 9.66 21.91
CA VAL A 392 7.39 8.88 20.74
C VAL A 392 6.37 9.08 19.62
N THR A 393 6.85 9.47 18.44
CA THR A 393 6.04 9.52 17.22
C THR A 393 5.78 8.10 16.73
N LEU A 394 4.51 7.68 16.68
CA LEU A 394 4.15 6.28 16.39
C LEU A 394 4.55 5.87 14.98
N HIS A 395 4.37 6.77 14.03
CA HIS A 395 4.87 6.58 12.68
C HIS A 395 6.28 7.18 12.56
N GLY A 396 7.13 7.28 13.58
CA GLY A 396 8.48 7.84 13.38
C GLY A 396 9.44 6.81 12.78
N ALA A 397 10.43 7.24 11.96
CA ALA A 397 11.52 6.34 11.55
C ALA A 397 12.27 5.68 12.74
N PRO A 398 12.49 6.37 13.88
CA PRO A 398 13.04 5.73 15.08
C PRO A 398 12.16 4.63 15.67
N PHE A 399 10.83 4.79 15.64
CA PHE A 399 9.91 3.76 16.12
C PHE A 399 9.76 2.61 15.11
N ALA A 400 9.83 2.87 13.81
CA ALA A 400 9.92 1.83 12.80
C ALA A 400 11.20 0.97 12.97
N GLU A 401 12.34 1.59 13.29
CA GLU A 401 13.56 0.85 13.66
C GLU A 401 13.34 0.01 14.92
N TRP A 402 12.65 0.57 15.93
CA TRP A 402 12.29 -0.16 17.14
C TRP A 402 11.41 -1.37 16.84
N LEU A 403 10.37 -1.22 16.01
CA LEU A 403 9.49 -2.31 15.58
C LEU A 403 10.27 -3.40 14.84
N HIS A 404 11.17 -3.02 13.94
CA HIS A 404 12.05 -3.96 13.27
C HIS A 404 12.87 -4.78 14.28
N ARG A 405 13.45 -4.17 15.31
CA ARG A 405 14.23 -4.93 16.30
C ARG A 405 13.38 -5.75 17.27
N ALA A 406 12.17 -5.30 17.55
CA ALA A 406 11.24 -6.01 18.42
C ALA A 406 10.58 -7.21 17.72
N TYR A 407 10.32 -7.10 16.41
CA TYR A 407 9.64 -8.11 15.58
C TYR A 407 10.36 -8.30 14.23
N PRO A 408 11.61 -8.79 14.23
CA PRO A 408 12.52 -8.73 13.08
C PRO A 408 12.11 -9.59 11.88
N GLN A 409 11.23 -10.56 12.09
CA GLN A 409 10.66 -11.41 11.04
C GLN A 409 9.42 -10.80 10.38
N ASP A 410 8.78 -9.84 11.04
CA ASP A 410 7.51 -9.23 10.60
C ASP A 410 7.71 -7.80 10.11
N CYS A 411 8.57 -7.05 10.80
CA CYS A 411 8.76 -5.63 10.59
C CYS A 411 10.02 -5.37 9.78
N PRO A 412 9.89 -4.76 8.58
CA PRO A 412 11.03 -4.46 7.74
C PRO A 412 11.95 -3.44 8.42
N ALA A 413 13.25 -3.64 8.27
CA ALA A 413 14.23 -2.65 8.62
C ALA A 413 13.97 -1.40 7.81
N PRO A 414 14.05 -0.22 8.42
CA PRO A 414 14.08 0.99 7.66
C PRO A 414 15.21 0.91 6.58
N LEU A 415 14.88 1.09 5.29
CA LEU A 415 15.68 1.31 4.04
C LEU A 415 16.70 2.49 3.89
N VAL A 416 17.97 2.47 4.34
CA VAL A 416 18.85 3.70 4.28
C VAL A 416 19.00 4.29 2.87
N GLY A 417 18.88 5.62 2.73
CA GLY A 417 18.98 6.32 1.45
C GLY A 417 17.65 6.38 0.69
N SER A 418 17.72 6.28 -0.65
CA SER A 418 16.56 6.21 -1.55
C SER A 418 16.62 4.93 -2.41
N PRO A 419 16.57 3.72 -1.80
CA PRO A 419 16.45 2.51 -2.58
C PRO A 419 15.16 2.59 -3.39
N LYS A 420 15.27 2.28 -4.67
CA LYS A 420 14.21 2.57 -5.63
C LYS A 420 13.03 1.60 -5.53
N GLN A 421 13.13 0.53 -4.73
CA GLN A 421 12.09 -0.49 -4.58
C GLN A 421 11.50 -0.88 -5.96
N GLU A 422 12.40 -1.17 -6.90
CA GLU A 422 12.02 -1.47 -8.28
C GLU A 422 11.77 -2.96 -8.45
N ARG A 423 10.75 -3.30 -9.26
CA ARG A 423 10.48 -4.68 -9.64
C ARG A 423 11.57 -5.20 -10.59
N PRO A 424 11.76 -6.53 -10.71
CA PRO A 424 12.87 -7.08 -11.50
C PRO A 424 12.89 -6.59 -12.94
N ARG A 425 11.73 -6.49 -13.60
CA ARG A 425 11.62 -6.01 -14.98
C ARG A 425 11.98 -4.54 -15.14
N GLU A 426 11.59 -3.70 -14.18
CA GLU A 426 11.90 -2.26 -14.18
C GLU A 426 13.39 -2.04 -14.01
N TYR A 427 14.00 -2.78 -13.08
CA TYR A 427 15.44 -2.77 -12.86
C TYR A 427 16.20 -3.21 -14.12
N MET A 428 15.81 -4.34 -14.72
CA MET A 428 16.40 -4.86 -15.96
C MET A 428 16.25 -3.88 -17.12
N ALA A 429 15.06 -3.31 -17.34
CA ALA A 429 14.81 -2.36 -18.42
C ALA A 429 15.64 -1.07 -18.26
N ARG A 430 15.85 -0.62 -17.02
CA ARG A 430 16.60 0.60 -16.71
C ARG A 430 18.11 0.41 -16.79
N THR A 431 18.61 -0.74 -16.35
CA THR A 431 20.06 -0.98 -16.19
C THR A 431 20.67 -1.87 -17.27
N GLY A 432 19.88 -2.72 -17.91
CA GLY A 432 20.36 -3.82 -18.74
C GLY A 432 21.01 -4.97 -17.96
N LEU A 433 20.97 -4.94 -16.62
CA LEU A 433 21.58 -5.94 -15.75
C LEU A 433 20.54 -6.95 -15.26
N SER A 434 20.92 -8.22 -15.17
CA SER A 434 20.13 -9.28 -14.55
C SER A 434 19.86 -8.96 -13.08
N THR A 435 18.70 -9.36 -12.57
CA THR A 435 18.46 -9.41 -11.12
C THR A 435 19.11 -10.62 -10.47
N ASP A 436 19.20 -11.73 -11.20
CA ASP A 436 19.79 -12.98 -10.73
C ASP A 436 21.32 -12.94 -10.73
N PHE A 437 21.90 -13.50 -9.67
CA PHE A 437 23.31 -13.77 -9.52
C PHE A 437 23.63 -15.12 -10.20
N PRO A 438 24.55 -15.16 -11.18
CA PRO A 438 24.83 -16.38 -11.93
C PRO A 438 25.30 -17.54 -11.02
N GLU A 439 24.93 -18.78 -11.36
CA GLU A 439 25.27 -19.96 -10.55
C GLU A 439 26.78 -20.11 -10.30
N GLU A 440 27.60 -19.84 -11.30
CA GLU A 440 29.07 -19.90 -11.20
C GLU A 440 29.61 -18.86 -10.19
N GLU A 441 28.99 -17.69 -10.14
CA GLU A 441 29.34 -16.61 -9.20
C GLU A 441 28.83 -16.95 -7.78
N MET A 442 27.62 -17.48 -7.64
CA MET A 442 27.11 -18.03 -6.37
C MET A 442 28.05 -19.08 -5.80
N ARG A 443 28.51 -20.02 -6.64
CA ARG A 443 29.43 -21.09 -6.23
C ARG A 443 30.76 -20.51 -5.76
N SER A 444 31.33 -19.59 -6.55
CA SER A 444 32.57 -18.90 -6.20
C SER A 444 32.44 -18.11 -4.89
N PHE A 445 31.26 -17.53 -4.61
CA PHE A 445 30.97 -16.81 -3.38
C PHE A 445 30.85 -17.75 -2.17
N VAL A 446 30.14 -18.88 -2.31
CA VAL A 446 29.93 -19.86 -1.23
C VAL A 446 31.22 -20.59 -0.83
N GLU A 447 32.11 -20.83 -1.79
CA GLU A 447 33.41 -21.48 -1.57
C GLU A 447 34.45 -20.56 -0.92
N GLN A 448 34.30 -19.24 -1.04
CA GLN A 448 35.16 -18.29 -0.34
C GLN A 448 34.94 -18.39 1.17
N ARG A 449 36.04 -18.50 1.91
CA ARG A 449 36.00 -18.57 3.37
C ARG A 449 35.74 -17.15 3.91
N PRO A 450 34.71 -16.94 4.75
CA PRO A 450 34.46 -15.64 5.35
C PRO A 450 35.66 -15.23 6.21
N ALA A 451 36.03 -13.94 6.13
CA ALA A 451 37.12 -13.37 6.91
C ALA A 451 36.77 -13.22 8.41
N HIS A 452 35.47 -13.20 8.72
CA HIS A 452 34.92 -13.00 10.07
C HIS A 452 33.94 -14.12 10.45
N ASP A 453 33.62 -14.21 11.74
CA ASP A 453 32.63 -15.14 12.26
C ASP A 453 31.21 -14.71 11.82
N GLU A 454 30.58 -15.53 11.00
CA GLU A 454 29.22 -15.31 10.46
C GLU A 454 28.14 -15.26 11.56
N GLY A 455 28.44 -15.71 12.79
CA GLY A 455 27.53 -15.66 13.94
C GLY A 455 27.50 -14.33 14.72
N VAL A 456 28.37 -13.35 14.43
CA VAL A 456 28.44 -12.12 15.25
C VAL A 456 27.45 -11.05 14.79
N CYS A 457 26.42 -10.77 15.60
CA CYS A 457 25.43 -9.72 15.32
C CYS A 457 25.79 -8.36 15.95
N GLU A 458 26.45 -7.47 15.20
CA GLU A 458 26.72 -6.10 15.64
C GLU A 458 25.83 -5.06 14.95
N LEU A 459 24.51 -5.20 15.09
CA LEU A 459 23.57 -4.21 14.54
C LEU A 459 23.50 -2.97 15.44
N LYS A 460 24.18 -1.90 15.04
CA LYS A 460 24.15 -0.62 15.79
C LYS A 460 22.84 0.13 15.56
N TRP A 461 22.25 0.63 16.64
CA TRP A 461 21.11 1.53 16.55
C TRP A 461 21.49 2.77 15.76
N ARG A 462 20.63 3.19 14.84
CA ARG A 462 20.90 4.39 14.04
C ARG A 462 20.67 5.66 14.86
N THR A 463 21.42 6.69 14.49
CA THR A 463 21.18 8.06 14.92
C THR A 463 20.28 8.72 13.90
N TRP A 464 19.10 9.13 14.33
CA TRP A 464 18.11 9.79 13.48
C TRP A 464 18.14 11.29 13.76
N ASP A 465 18.31 12.11 12.72
CA ASP A 465 18.20 13.56 12.83
C ASP A 465 16.79 13.99 13.29
N VAL A 466 16.67 15.17 13.90
CA VAL A 466 15.42 15.69 14.49
C VAL A 466 14.22 15.64 13.53
N LEU A 467 14.47 15.88 12.24
CA LEU A 467 13.46 15.86 11.19
C LEU A 467 12.87 14.45 10.93
N HIS A 468 13.64 13.38 11.17
CA HIS A 468 13.15 11.99 11.08
C HIS A 468 12.32 11.57 12.30
N GLN A 469 12.41 12.32 13.40
CA GLN A 469 11.77 11.99 14.66
C GLN A 469 10.32 12.48 14.74
N GLN A 470 9.91 13.43 13.88
CA GLN A 470 8.60 14.10 13.91
C GLN A 470 7.68 13.79 12.70
N ALA A 471 8.16 13.04 11.71
CA ALA A 471 7.40 12.74 10.49
C ALA A 471 6.76 11.34 10.54
N PRO A 472 5.57 11.14 9.94
CA PRO A 472 4.97 9.82 9.81
C PRO A 472 5.62 9.04 8.66
N SER A 473 6.46 8.11 9.03
CA SER A 473 6.79 6.86 8.39
C SER A 473 5.53 6.04 8.05
N SER A 474 5.10 6.05 6.79
CA SER A 474 5.43 4.87 5.96
C SER A 474 6.91 4.83 5.95
N ALA A 475 7.51 3.90 6.69
CA ALA A 475 8.95 3.71 6.80
C ALA A 475 9.74 4.80 6.05
N ARG A 476 9.94 5.99 6.65
CA ARG A 476 10.83 7.11 6.24
C ARG A 476 10.29 8.19 5.31
N TYR A 477 10.16 9.39 5.88
CA TYR A 477 10.42 10.65 5.17
C TYR A 477 11.13 11.70 6.00
N LEU A 478 12.23 12.24 5.47
CA LEU A 478 12.86 13.49 5.90
C LEU A 478 12.36 14.66 5.07
N LEU A 479 12.02 15.74 5.77
CA LEU A 479 11.85 17.06 5.17
C LEU A 479 13.22 17.71 4.95
N ALA A 480 13.52 18.06 3.70
CA ALA A 480 14.37 19.22 3.41
C ALA A 480 13.46 20.37 2.97
N THR A 481 13.37 21.41 3.80
CA THR A 481 13.56 22.81 3.40
C THR A 481 13.39 23.69 4.65
N LYS A 482 14.50 24.29 5.10
CA LYS A 482 14.47 25.51 5.89
C LYS A 482 15.03 26.60 4.99
N ASP A 483 14.15 27.27 4.24
CA ASP A 483 14.23 28.72 4.01
C ASP A 483 13.04 29.19 3.17
N GLN A 484 12.05 29.78 3.83
CA GLN A 484 11.30 30.97 3.39
C GLN A 484 10.21 31.28 4.43
N ALA A 485 10.65 31.68 5.61
CA ALA A 485 9.77 32.27 6.62
C ALA A 485 10.46 33.45 7.33
N VAL A 486 11.08 34.33 6.56
CA VAL A 486 11.36 35.70 7.00
C VAL A 486 11.18 36.62 5.78
N ARG A 487 9.96 37.17 5.65
CA ARG A 487 9.59 38.46 5.04
C ARG A 487 8.10 38.49 4.73
N VAL A 488 7.28 38.56 5.77
CA VAL A 488 5.94 39.15 5.67
C VAL A 488 5.87 40.12 6.84
N LEU A 489 5.96 41.42 6.53
CA LEU A 489 5.90 42.67 7.33
C LEU A 489 6.91 43.60 6.62
N GLU A 490 6.60 44.68 5.88
CA GLU A 490 5.48 45.63 5.77
C GLU A 490 5.41 46.21 4.30
N PRO A 491 4.83 47.40 4.01
CA PRO A 491 3.44 47.64 3.63
C PRO A 491 3.28 48.20 2.21
N TRP A 492 2.25 47.76 1.47
CA TRP A 492 1.85 48.45 0.24
C TRP A 492 0.93 49.63 0.60
N ALA A 493 1.53 50.80 0.78
CA ALA A 493 0.84 52.06 0.53
C ALA A 493 0.86 52.34 -0.99
N SER A 494 -0.27 52.88 -1.47
CA SER A 494 -0.50 53.49 -2.78
C SER A 494 -0.43 52.61 -4.04
N VAL A 495 -1.60 52.12 -4.50
CA VAL A 495 -2.25 52.59 -5.76
C VAL A 495 -3.75 52.29 -5.65
N ALA A 496 -4.57 53.34 -5.62
CA ALA A 496 -6.01 53.24 -5.80
C ALA A 496 -6.33 52.96 -7.29
N GLY A 497 -7.04 51.88 -7.56
CA GLY A 497 -7.58 51.55 -8.88
C GLY A 497 -8.69 50.50 -8.75
N ALA A 498 -9.86 50.80 -9.29
CA ALA A 498 -11.16 50.17 -9.02
C ALA A 498 -11.35 48.71 -9.53
N SER A 499 -10.31 47.89 -9.55
CA SER A 499 -10.36 46.45 -9.89
C SER A 499 -10.11 45.52 -8.69
N GLY A 500 -9.86 46.08 -7.50
CA GLY A 500 -9.59 45.31 -6.26
C GLY A 500 -10.80 44.61 -5.62
N GLY A 501 -12.04 45.03 -5.94
CA GLY A 501 -13.25 44.50 -5.29
C GLY A 501 -13.51 43.02 -5.56
N VAL A 502 -13.27 42.55 -6.79
CA VAL A 502 -13.48 41.15 -7.16
C VAL A 502 -12.38 40.25 -6.60
N ALA A 503 -11.12 40.70 -6.60
CA ALA A 503 -10.01 39.95 -6.03
C ALA A 503 -10.13 39.82 -4.50
N ILE A 504 -10.58 40.87 -3.82
CA ILE A 504 -10.81 40.86 -2.36
C ILE A 504 -12.03 40.00 -2.01
N LEU A 505 -13.14 40.09 -2.76
CA LEU A 505 -14.31 39.22 -2.54
C LEU A 505 -14.00 37.75 -2.82
N LEU A 506 -13.24 37.43 -3.88
CA LEU A 506 -12.77 36.08 -4.15
C LEU A 506 -11.80 35.58 -3.08
N ALA A 507 -10.94 36.45 -2.54
CA ALA A 507 -10.05 36.10 -1.44
C ALA A 507 -10.81 35.86 -0.13
N MET A 508 -11.81 36.70 0.20
CA MET A 508 -12.66 36.53 1.38
C MET A 508 -13.58 35.32 1.28
N MET A 509 -14.15 35.04 0.10
CA MET A 509 -14.91 33.80 -0.14
C MET A 509 -14.02 32.57 -0.03
N ARG A 510 -12.81 32.59 -0.63
CA ARG A 510 -11.83 31.51 -0.47
C ARG A 510 -11.40 31.32 0.99
N PHE A 511 -11.24 32.40 1.74
CA PHE A 511 -10.90 32.35 3.15
C PHE A 511 -12.04 31.77 4.00
N SER A 512 -13.28 32.20 3.74
CA SER A 512 -14.47 31.72 4.45
C SER A 512 -14.78 30.25 4.12
N LEU A 513 -14.67 29.86 2.85
CA LEU A 513 -14.78 28.47 2.40
C LEU A 513 -13.65 27.60 2.98
N GLY A 514 -12.44 28.14 3.07
CA GLY A 514 -11.30 27.46 3.71
C GLY A 514 -11.50 27.25 5.21
N ALA A 515 -12.03 28.25 5.92
CA ALA A 515 -12.34 28.15 7.35
C ALA A 515 -13.47 27.15 7.62
N ALA A 516 -14.57 27.23 6.85
CA ALA A 516 -15.69 26.29 6.96
C ALA A 516 -15.26 24.84 6.63
N ARG A 517 -14.40 24.66 5.62
CA ARG A 517 -13.84 23.33 5.28
C ARG A 517 -12.96 22.78 6.40
N LYS A 518 -12.15 23.62 7.05
CA LYS A 518 -11.33 23.22 8.19
C LYS A 518 -12.18 22.81 9.39
N GLU A 519 -13.24 23.55 9.68
CA GLU A 519 -14.18 23.19 10.74
C GLU A 519 -14.93 21.89 10.42
N GLN A 520 -15.35 21.66 9.17
CA GLN A 520 -15.95 20.40 8.75
C GLN A 520 -14.98 19.23 8.90
N CYS A 521 -13.74 19.38 8.42
CA CYS A 521 -12.70 18.34 8.54
C CYS A 521 -12.43 17.98 10.00
N LYS A 522 -12.37 19.00 10.86
CA LYS A 522 -12.22 18.84 12.31
C LYS A 522 -13.47 18.23 12.95
N SER A 523 -14.67 18.57 12.49
CA SER A 523 -15.93 17.98 12.98
C SER A 523 -16.02 16.51 12.61
N ASP A 524 -15.72 16.15 11.36
CA ASP A 524 -15.64 14.76 10.90
C ASP A 524 -14.59 13.98 11.72
N PHE A 525 -13.46 14.62 12.02
CA PHE A 525 -12.42 14.07 12.91
C PHE A 525 -12.87 13.90 14.38
N LEU A 526 -13.68 14.82 14.93
CA LEU A 526 -14.13 14.73 16.33
C LEU A 526 -15.33 13.79 16.50
N ALA A 527 -16.22 13.73 15.50
CA ALA A 527 -17.33 12.79 15.46
C ALA A 527 -16.85 11.33 15.40
N THR A 528 -15.66 11.09 14.86
CA THR A 528 -15.04 9.76 14.73
C THR A 528 -14.30 9.30 15.99
N GLY A 529 -14.04 10.18 16.97
CA GLY A 529 -13.39 9.85 18.26
C GLY A 529 -14.36 9.62 19.43
N SER A 530 -15.68 9.65 19.19
CA SER A 530 -16.71 9.58 20.24
C SER A 530 -17.40 8.20 20.36
N TYR A 531 -16.72 7.10 19.99
CA TYR A 531 -17.22 5.74 20.11
C TYR A 531 -16.35 4.86 20.99
#